data_AF-A0A955FXA8-F1
#
_entry.id   AF-A0A955FXA8-F1
#
_cell.length_a   1.000
_cell.length_b   1.000
_cell.length_c   1.000
_cell.angle_alpha   90.00
_cell.angle_beta   90.00
_cell.angle_gamma   90.00
#
_symmetry.space_group_name_H-M   'P 1'
#
loop_
_entity.id
_entity.type
_entity.pdbx_description
1 polymer ?
#
loop_
_entity_poly.entity_id
_entity_poly.type
_entity_poly.pdbx_seq_one_letter_code
_entity_poly.pdbx_strand_id
1 'polypeptide(L)'
;MDDYIQFIDVLSQEANIMDKSFFIIVPFFPSGDAAKVMEQGKGFFDKFFGGAKANATITRIDKATYQKAKDEIKNRVDSVMSGLLQVGIQAVQLNTKELGELYYNVYNPDTAVREPLGDFSSVTSTYVRRGGEPLQPPTQGVPNGQA
;
A
#
# COMPACT_ATOMS: atom_id res chain seq x y z
N MET A 1 4.98 -55.43 -9.62
CA MET A 1 4.51 -54.38 -10.55
C MET A 1 3.35 -53.63 -9.92
N ASP A 2 2.37 -54.34 -9.36
CA ASP A 2 1.21 -53.76 -8.68
C ASP A 2 1.58 -52.87 -7.47
N ASP A 3 2.55 -53.28 -6.64
CA ASP A 3 3.00 -52.49 -5.48
C ASP A 3 3.65 -51.15 -5.86
N TYR A 4 4.33 -51.09 -7.01
CA TYR A 4 4.95 -49.85 -7.49
C TYR A 4 3.89 -48.88 -8.03
N ILE A 5 2.87 -49.41 -8.73
CA ILE A 5 1.73 -48.61 -9.19
C ILE A 5 0.95 -48.06 -8.00
N GLN A 6 0.73 -48.88 -6.96
CA GLN A 6 0.03 -48.46 -5.74
C GLN A 6 0.83 -47.42 -4.94
N PHE A 7 2.16 -47.54 -4.86
CA PHE A 7 3.03 -46.54 -4.24
C PHE A 7 3.02 -45.20 -4.99
N ILE A 8 3.06 -45.24 -6.32
CA ILE A 8 2.99 -44.03 -7.15
C ILE A 8 1.60 -43.38 -7.07
N ASP A 9 0.52 -44.16 -7.00
CA ASP A 9 -0.84 -43.64 -6.85
C ASP A 9 -1.05 -42.98 -5.47
N VAL A 10 -0.51 -43.58 -4.40
CA VAL A 10 -0.53 -42.98 -3.04
C VAL A 10 0.30 -41.70 -2.99
N LEU A 11 1.51 -41.69 -3.56
CA LEU A 11 2.34 -40.47 -3.62
C LEU A 11 1.69 -39.37 -4.49
N SER A 12 1.04 -39.76 -5.59
CA SER A 12 0.33 -38.83 -6.47
C SER A 12 -0.91 -38.23 -5.78
N GLN A 13 -1.57 -38.97 -4.88
CA GLN A 13 -2.70 -38.47 -4.09
C GLN A 13 -2.26 -37.61 -2.90
N GLU A 14 -1.11 -37.89 -2.29
CA GLU A 14 -0.54 -37.08 -1.21
C GLU A 14 0.06 -35.76 -1.70
N ALA A 15 0.54 -35.70 -2.95
CA ALA A 15 1.09 -34.50 -3.55
C ALA A 15 0.02 -33.56 -4.15
N ASN A 16 -1.04 -33.26 -3.39
CA ASN A 16 -1.87 -32.10 -3.69
C ASN A 16 -1.13 -30.82 -3.26
N ILE A 17 -0.16 -30.40 -4.07
CA ILE A 17 0.60 -29.17 -3.83
C ILE A 17 -0.31 -28.01 -4.21
N MET A 18 -1.14 -27.56 -3.27
CA MET A 18 -1.82 -26.27 -3.38
C MET A 18 -0.83 -25.15 -3.05
N ASP A 19 -0.60 -24.27 -4.02
CA ASP A 19 0.10 -23.02 -3.79
C ASP A 19 -0.76 -22.10 -2.90
N LYS A 20 -0.31 -21.87 -1.68
CA LYS A 20 -0.94 -20.93 -0.74
C LYS A 20 -0.02 -19.73 -0.52
N SER A 21 -0.52 -18.56 -0.92
CA SER A 21 0.13 -17.28 -0.65
C SER A 21 -0.33 -16.72 0.69
N PHE A 22 0.61 -16.26 1.51
CA PHE A 22 0.34 -15.58 2.77
C PHE A 22 0.82 -14.13 2.69
N PHE A 23 0.03 -13.22 3.26
CA PHE A 23 0.35 -11.79 3.30
C PHE A 23 0.68 -11.35 4.71
N ILE A 24 1.74 -10.58 4.89
CA ILE A 24 2.20 -10.06 6.18
C ILE A 24 2.15 -8.54 6.14
N ILE A 25 1.52 -7.93 7.15
CA ILE A 25 1.43 -6.48 7.30
C ILE A 25 2.46 -6.04 8.33
N VAL A 26 3.40 -5.18 7.91
CA VAL A 26 4.40 -4.59 8.80
C VAL A 26 3.94 -3.19 9.21
N PRO A 27 3.49 -2.98 10.46
CA PRO A 27 3.01 -1.68 10.89
C PRO A 27 4.17 -0.70 11.06
N PHE A 28 3.95 0.54 10.61
CA PHE A 28 4.87 1.66 10.82
C PHE A 28 4.10 2.85 11.41
N PHE A 29 4.57 3.31 12.56
CA PHE A 29 4.04 4.51 13.21
C PHE A 29 5.19 5.52 13.28
N PRO A 30 5.14 6.62 12.52
CA PRO A 30 6.18 7.64 12.58
C PRO A 30 6.21 8.24 13.99
N SER A 31 7.41 8.42 14.54
CA SER A 31 7.64 8.87 15.92
C SER A 31 7.04 10.24 16.27
N GLY A 32 6.54 10.99 15.28
CA GLY A 32 5.78 12.23 15.45
C GLY A 32 4.28 12.03 15.74
N ASP A 33 3.74 10.83 15.52
CA ASP A 33 2.32 10.51 15.82
C ASP A 33 2.10 9.97 17.23
N ALA A 34 3.12 9.46 17.93
CA ALA A 34 2.97 9.07 19.33
C ALA A 34 2.61 10.28 20.23
N ALA A 35 3.17 11.45 19.92
CA ALA A 35 2.77 12.71 20.53
C ALA A 35 1.34 13.11 20.14
N LYS A 36 0.92 12.86 18.88
CA LYS A 36 -0.45 13.12 18.40
C LYS A 36 -1.50 12.13 18.95
N VAL A 37 -1.14 10.89 19.28
CA VAL A 37 -2.03 9.94 19.98
C VAL A 37 -2.28 10.42 21.42
N MET A 38 -1.24 10.93 22.09
CA MET A 38 -1.39 11.59 23.39
C MET A 38 -2.16 12.92 23.28
N GLU A 39 -1.96 13.69 22.20
CA GLU A 39 -2.68 14.94 21.92
C GLU A 39 -4.15 14.69 21.54
N GLN A 40 -4.47 13.61 20.82
CA GLN A 40 -5.83 13.17 20.53
C GLN A 40 -6.57 12.78 21.83
N GLY A 41 -5.92 12.05 22.74
CA GLY A 41 -6.46 11.76 24.06
C GLY A 41 -6.80 13.01 24.87
N LYS A 42 -6.01 14.09 24.73
CA LYS A 42 -6.31 15.42 25.30
C LYS A 42 -7.43 16.14 24.53
N GLY A 43 -7.47 16.03 23.20
CA GLY A 43 -8.46 16.67 22.34
C GLY A 43 -9.90 16.15 22.47
N PHE A 44 -10.08 14.89 22.91
CA PHE A 44 -11.40 14.37 23.27
C PHE A 44 -11.93 14.96 24.59
N PHE A 45 -11.05 15.20 25.57
CA PHE A 45 -11.39 15.86 26.84
C PHE A 45 -11.66 17.37 26.65
N ASP A 46 -10.86 18.05 25.83
CA ASP A 46 -11.05 19.47 25.47
C ASP A 46 -12.32 19.71 24.66
N LYS A 47 -12.74 18.78 23.79
CA LYS A 47 -14.03 18.91 23.08
C LYS A 47 -15.26 18.83 24.01
N PHE A 48 -15.12 18.22 25.18
CA PHE A 48 -16.20 18.10 26.15
C PHE A 48 -16.25 19.30 27.12
N PHE A 49 -15.14 20.06 27.26
CA PHE A 49 -15.01 21.16 28.23
C PHE A 49 -14.57 22.52 27.66
N GLY A 50 -14.22 22.65 26.38
CA GLY A 50 -13.58 23.85 25.84
C GLY A 50 -13.94 24.14 24.38
N GLY A 51 -14.82 25.11 24.18
CA GLY A 51 -15.08 25.68 22.86
C GLY A 51 -13.96 26.63 22.43
N ALA A 52 -12.99 26.17 21.63
CA ALA A 52 -12.17 27.03 20.77
C ALA A 52 -11.40 26.27 19.67
N LYS A 53 -11.77 26.56 18.42
CA LYS A 53 -10.93 26.61 17.20
C LYS A 53 -9.84 25.56 17.01
N ALA A 54 -10.20 24.46 16.34
CA ALA A 54 -9.24 23.58 15.68
C ALA A 54 -8.63 24.28 14.46
N ASN A 55 -7.48 24.93 14.65
CA ASN A 55 -6.63 25.35 13.54
C ASN A 55 -6.09 24.08 12.87
N ALA A 56 -6.50 23.85 11.62
CA ALA A 56 -5.98 22.79 10.79
C ALA A 56 -4.50 23.07 10.47
N THR A 57 -3.61 22.58 11.33
CA THR A 57 -2.16 22.56 11.09
C THR A 57 -1.89 21.65 9.91
N ILE A 58 -1.80 22.23 8.71
CA ILE A 58 -1.27 21.57 7.52
C ILE A 58 0.13 21.08 7.89
N THR A 59 0.21 19.78 8.22
CA THR A 59 1.46 19.14 8.64
C THR A 59 2.31 19.00 7.38
N ARG A 60 3.10 20.03 7.05
CA ARG A 60 4.15 19.92 6.03
C ARG A 60 5.19 18.94 6.58
N ILE A 61 5.17 17.71 6.09
CA ILE A 61 6.18 16.71 6.43
C ILE A 61 7.50 17.18 5.82
N ASP A 62 8.50 17.36 6.67
CA ASP A 62 9.84 17.68 6.23
C ASP A 62 10.45 16.50 5.44
N LYS A 63 11.22 16.81 4.39
CA LYS A 63 11.81 15.81 3.50
C LYS A 63 12.77 14.88 4.26
N ALA A 64 13.53 15.40 5.24
CA ALA A 64 14.43 14.56 6.02
C ALA A 64 13.66 13.58 6.92
N THR A 65 12.54 14.03 7.49
CA THR A 65 11.63 13.17 8.27
C THR A 65 11.03 12.06 7.40
N TYR A 66 10.59 12.39 6.18
CA TYR A 66 10.08 11.41 5.22
C TYR A 66 11.14 10.37 4.84
N GLN A 67 12.37 10.81 4.54
CA GLN A 67 13.45 9.92 4.16
C GLN A 67 13.80 8.97 5.30
N LYS A 68 13.92 9.49 6.53
CA LYS A 68 14.17 8.68 7.72
C LYS A 68 13.06 7.64 7.94
N ALA A 69 11.80 8.04 7.82
CA ALA A 69 10.66 7.13 7.94
C ALA A 69 10.70 6.01 6.90
N LYS A 70 11.06 6.34 5.64
CA LYS A 70 11.23 5.37 4.56
C LYS A 70 12.34 4.36 4.86
N ASP A 71 13.46 4.82 5.40
CA ASP A 71 14.59 3.96 5.75
C ASP A 71 14.23 3.05 6.95
N GLU A 72 13.53 3.58 7.95
CA GLU A 72 13.07 2.80 9.11
C GLU A 72 12.10 1.67 8.73
N ILE A 73 11.08 1.96 7.90
CA ILE A 73 10.16 0.90 7.45
C ILE A 73 10.85 -0.12 6.57
N LYS A 74 11.78 0.32 5.70
CA LYS A 74 12.58 -0.60 4.89
C LYS A 74 13.38 -1.57 5.76
N ASN A 75 14.08 -1.07 6.78
CA ASN A 75 14.85 -1.91 7.69
C ASN A 75 13.97 -2.93 8.43
N ARG A 76 12.74 -2.55 8.80
CA ARG A 76 11.76 -3.48 9.41
C ARG A 76 11.33 -4.57 8.45
N VAL A 77 11.01 -4.21 7.21
CA VAL A 77 10.63 -5.17 6.15
C VAL A 77 11.79 -6.14 5.89
N ASP A 78 13.01 -5.64 5.73
CA ASP A 78 14.20 -6.45 5.47
C ASP A 78 14.47 -7.43 6.63
N SER A 79 14.23 -7.01 7.88
CA SER A 79 14.36 -7.86 9.06
C SER A 79 13.34 -9.00 9.09
N VAL A 80 12.08 -8.72 8.76
CA VAL A 80 11.02 -9.73 8.67
C VAL A 80 11.31 -10.72 7.54
N MET A 81 11.69 -10.22 6.36
CA MET A 81 12.05 -11.05 5.21
C MET A 81 13.23 -11.98 5.54
N SER A 82 14.26 -11.46 6.20
CA SER A 82 15.41 -12.27 6.62
C SER A 82 15.03 -13.37 7.61
N GLY A 83 14.12 -13.07 8.54
CA GLY A 83 13.58 -14.07 9.48
C GLY A 83 12.78 -15.17 8.79
N LEU A 84 11.96 -14.83 7.79
CA LEU A 84 11.21 -15.80 6.98
C LEU A 84 12.15 -16.69 6.15
N LEU A 85 13.18 -16.08 5.55
CA LEU A 85 14.18 -16.79 4.78
C LEU A 85 14.93 -17.84 5.62
N GLN A 86 15.20 -17.53 6.90
CA GLN A 86 15.83 -18.48 7.83
C GLN A 86 14.99 -19.74 8.07
N VAL A 87 13.65 -19.63 7.95
CA VAL A 87 12.71 -20.76 8.08
C VAL A 87 12.47 -21.44 6.72
N GLY A 88 13.17 -21.00 5.66
CA GLY A 88 13.01 -21.53 4.30
C GLY A 88 11.82 -20.95 3.54
N ILE A 89 11.17 -19.90 4.07
CA ILE A 89 10.05 -19.24 3.42
C ILE A 89 10.57 -18.05 2.61
N GLN A 90 10.34 -18.09 1.30
CA GLN A 90 10.66 -16.95 0.42
C GLN A 90 9.57 -15.89 0.53
N ALA A 91 9.96 -14.65 0.78
CA ALA A 91 9.07 -13.50 0.85
C ALA A 91 9.55 -12.40 -0.10
N VAL A 92 8.62 -11.63 -0.64
CA VAL A 92 8.90 -10.49 -1.52
C VAL A 92 7.99 -9.32 -1.10
N GLN A 93 8.53 -8.11 -1.08
CA GLN A 93 7.74 -6.90 -0.85
C GLN A 93 6.90 -6.58 -2.09
N LEU A 94 5.59 -6.44 -1.91
CA LEU A 94 4.67 -6.10 -2.99
C LEU A 94 4.83 -4.65 -3.45
N ASN A 95 4.78 -4.45 -4.75
CA ASN A 95 4.73 -3.16 -5.41
C ASN A 95 3.30 -2.59 -5.37
N THR A 96 3.15 -1.31 -5.72
CA THR A 96 1.83 -0.63 -5.75
C THR A 96 0.80 -1.36 -6.62
N LYS A 97 1.24 -1.92 -7.76
CA LYS A 97 0.37 -2.70 -8.65
C LYS A 97 -0.13 -3.97 -7.97
N GLU A 98 0.78 -4.76 -7.42
CA GLU A 98 0.48 -6.04 -6.76
C GLU A 98 -0.38 -5.83 -5.51
N LEU A 99 -0.18 -4.72 -4.78
CA LEU A 99 -1.07 -4.31 -3.70
C LEU A 99 -2.48 -3.97 -4.22
N GLY A 100 -2.59 -3.27 -5.35
CA GLY A 100 -3.87 -2.96 -5.97
C GLY A 100 -4.63 -4.23 -6.37
N GLU A 101 -3.96 -5.17 -7.01
CA GLU A 101 -4.51 -6.50 -7.34
C GLU A 101 -4.92 -7.26 -6.07
N LEU A 102 -4.07 -7.27 -5.04
CA LEU A 102 -4.39 -7.91 -3.77
C LEU A 102 -5.67 -7.34 -3.17
N TYR A 103 -5.81 -6.02 -3.08
CA TYR A 103 -7.02 -5.41 -2.55
C TYR A 103 -8.24 -5.72 -3.43
N TYR A 104 -8.11 -5.65 -4.75
CA TYR A 104 -9.21 -5.97 -5.65
C TYR A 104 -9.68 -7.42 -5.49
N ASN A 105 -8.74 -8.37 -5.40
CA ASN A 105 -9.02 -9.78 -5.18
C ASN A 105 -9.68 -10.04 -3.83
N VAL A 106 -9.21 -9.38 -2.76
CA VAL A 106 -9.77 -9.52 -1.41
C VAL A 106 -11.19 -8.96 -1.32
N TYR A 107 -11.46 -7.82 -1.97
CA TYR A 107 -12.80 -7.21 -1.94
C TYR A 107 -13.78 -7.83 -2.95
N ASN A 108 -13.30 -8.51 -3.99
CA ASN A 108 -14.13 -9.07 -5.06
C ASN A 108 -13.78 -10.53 -5.38
N PRO A 109 -13.94 -11.46 -4.41
CA PRO A 109 -13.49 -12.85 -4.58
C PRO A 109 -14.18 -13.60 -5.73
N ASP A 110 -15.43 -13.26 -6.04
CA ASP A 110 -16.21 -13.96 -7.09
C ASP A 110 -15.91 -13.46 -8.51
N THR A 111 -15.51 -12.19 -8.68
CA THR A 111 -15.29 -11.57 -9.99
C THR A 111 -13.82 -11.45 -10.35
N ALA A 112 -12.92 -11.31 -9.38
CA ALA A 112 -11.51 -11.05 -9.66
C ALA A 112 -10.79 -12.18 -10.42
N VAL A 113 -11.26 -13.43 -10.25
CA VAL A 113 -10.76 -14.58 -11.02
C VAL A 113 -11.15 -14.49 -12.50
N ARG A 114 -12.27 -13.83 -12.82
CA ARG A 114 -12.85 -13.75 -14.17
C ARG A 114 -12.49 -12.45 -14.88
N GLU A 115 -12.26 -11.38 -14.11
CA GLU A 115 -11.95 -10.05 -14.59
C GLU A 115 -10.65 -9.55 -13.92
N PRO A 116 -9.48 -10.07 -14.34
CA PRO A 116 -8.22 -9.57 -13.81
C PRO A 116 -8.05 -8.10 -14.20
N LEU A 117 -7.57 -7.28 -13.26
CA LEU A 117 -7.27 -5.88 -13.53
C LEU A 117 -6.20 -5.79 -14.63
N GLY A 118 -6.51 -5.03 -15.69
CA GLY A 118 -5.60 -4.77 -16.81
C GLY A 118 -4.42 -3.86 -16.45
N ASP A 119 -3.79 -3.24 -17.44
CA ASP A 119 -2.56 -2.46 -17.20
C ASP A 119 -2.80 -1.21 -16.33
N PHE A 120 -2.24 -1.26 -15.11
CA PHE A 120 -2.41 -0.27 -14.05
C PHE A 120 -1.80 1.09 -14.37
N SER A 121 -0.92 1.16 -15.38
CA SER A 121 -0.28 2.41 -15.84
C SER A 121 -1.30 3.50 -16.24
N SER A 122 -2.48 3.08 -16.71
CA SER A 122 -3.53 3.99 -17.18
C SER A 122 -4.51 4.43 -16.09
N VAL A 123 -4.61 3.70 -14.98
CA VAL A 123 -5.64 3.88 -13.94
C VAL A 123 -5.09 4.37 -12.60
N THR A 124 -3.80 4.13 -12.31
CA THR A 124 -3.19 4.62 -11.06
C THR A 124 -2.38 5.89 -11.28
N SER A 125 -2.83 7.01 -10.72
CA SER A 125 -2.01 8.21 -10.63
C SER A 125 -1.15 8.15 -9.37
N THR A 126 0.17 8.34 -9.49
CA THR A 126 1.10 8.36 -8.33
C THR A 126 0.74 9.46 -7.32
N TYR A 127 0.00 10.49 -7.74
CA TYR A 127 -0.53 11.53 -6.87
C TYR A 127 -1.95 11.91 -7.30
N VAL A 128 -2.94 11.61 -6.47
CA VAL A 128 -4.28 12.22 -6.59
C VAL A 128 -4.16 13.66 -6.10
N ARG A 129 -3.93 14.60 -7.03
CA ARG A 129 -4.11 16.02 -6.72
C ARG A 129 -5.60 16.24 -6.49
N ARG A 130 -6.00 16.68 -5.29
CA ARG A 130 -7.34 17.23 -5.06
C ARG A 130 -7.55 18.32 -6.11
N GLY A 131 -8.64 18.21 -6.89
CA GLY A 131 -8.91 19.07 -8.05
C GLY A 131 -8.69 20.54 -7.74
N GLY A 132 -7.63 21.10 -8.34
CA GLY A 132 -7.33 22.52 -8.37
C GLY A 132 -7.30 22.93 -9.83
N GLU A 133 -8.24 23.81 -10.18
CA GLU A 133 -8.46 24.58 -11.42
C GLU A 133 -8.32 23.83 -12.77
N PRO A 134 -9.34 23.91 -13.66
CA PRO A 134 -9.21 23.34 -14.99
C PRO A 134 -8.03 23.98 -15.72
N LEU A 135 -7.18 23.14 -16.31
CA LEU A 135 -6.09 23.56 -17.19
C LEU A 135 -6.69 24.45 -18.28
N GLN A 136 -6.38 25.74 -18.25
CA GLN A 136 -6.70 26.62 -19.37
C GLN A 136 -5.85 26.17 -20.56
N PRO A 137 -6.47 25.97 -21.75
CA PRO A 137 -5.72 25.59 -22.94
C PRO A 137 -4.70 26.68 -23.29
N PRO A 138 -3.57 26.31 -23.93
CA PRO A 138 -2.52 27.26 -24.25
C PRO A 138 -3.07 28.34 -25.17
N THR A 139 -3.02 29.60 -24.71
CA THR A 139 -3.31 30.77 -25.54
C THR A 139 -2.33 30.82 -26.69
N GLN A 140 -2.81 30.49 -27.89
CA GLN A 140 -2.12 30.85 -29.13
C GLN A 140 -1.91 32.36 -29.14
N GLY A 141 -0.64 32.78 -29.20
CA GLY A 141 -0.27 34.18 -29.32
C GLY A 141 -0.91 34.78 -30.57
N VAL A 142 -1.76 35.77 -30.37
CA VAL A 142 -2.29 36.60 -31.46
C VAL A 142 -1.15 37.49 -31.94
N PRO A 143 -0.79 37.51 -33.25
CA PRO A 143 0.26 38.37 -33.75
C PRO A 143 -0.17 39.84 -33.62
N ASN A 144 0.74 40.63 -33.05
CA ASN A 144 0.56 42.04 -32.77
C ASN A 144 0.51 42.81 -34.11
N GLY A 145 -0.69 43.16 -34.56
CA GLY A 145 -0.91 44.10 -35.64
C GLY A 145 -1.33 45.45 -35.06
N GLN A 146 -0.42 46.42 -35.06
CA GLN A 146 -0.79 47.83 -34.95
C GLN A 146 -0.08 48.61 -36.06
N ALA A 147 -0.84 49.58 -36.57
CA ALA A 147 -0.59 50.48 -37.68
C ALA A 147 0.64 51.38 -37.50
#